data_AF-A0A958GWI7-F1
#
_entry.id   AF-A0A958GWI7-F1
#
_cell.length_a   1.000
_cell.length_b   1.000
_cell.length_c   1.000
_cell.angle_alpha   90.00
_cell.angle_beta   90.00
_cell.angle_gamma   90.00
#
_symmetry.space_group_name_H-M   'P 1'
#
loop_
_entity.id
_entity.type
_entity.pdbx_description
1 polymer ?
#
loop_
_entity_poly.entity_id
_entity_poly.type
_entity_poly.pdbx_seq_one_letter_code
_entity_poly.pdbx_strand_id
1 'polypeptide(L)'
;VMMMVRQILGVVPHAMGYFEIWPEAFTTYSVLVPSFLDIPRCDLGRGIPPDLRSLVLYVASRSYGCSYCSAHAAGVGTVFRGPGLSLARNREALNAEACGLFSPADIAAINYATAIAKIPGEVTLDLRLELARHHSEEHEEAIVLAATLMGFLNTAMDSLGMVLEWKVLEQAEKFLTPSSWTAAKNYEPEHDRDIIEADKLTDDGDTLGPLALARTMAGIIAYDRGALEGIPNRPHKIYEQVRGALGFVPYYLERIERNSTKRVIAHCLVERVAHDSGNVPVWIKFALGFIAAKRADNNLLAAHFAFGAVRAGATVKRLAEALRPGTEAGREQAAFDLAHTSSLAPADVGHAVVTALTQFWTPPSIIELIVALGVHGLLNRYTSTYPVDKYEPEIAAFVAEHGSALGIAAKPNGHGTQWDELAAKARAESKR
;
A
#
# COMPACT_ATOMS: atom_id res chain seq x y z
N VAL A 1 -8.29 -13.23 12.46
CA VAL A 1 -7.63 -11.98 12.05
C VAL A 1 -8.26 -10.76 12.73
N MET A 2 -9.57 -10.54 12.61
CA MET A 2 -10.28 -9.38 13.20
C MET A 2 -9.94 -9.12 14.68
N MET A 3 -9.96 -10.14 15.53
CA MET A 3 -9.63 -9.99 16.97
C MET A 3 -8.21 -9.46 17.24
N MET A 4 -7.21 -9.78 16.41
CA MET A 4 -5.86 -9.22 16.55
C MET A 4 -5.81 -7.77 16.09
N VAL A 5 -6.49 -7.44 14.99
CA VAL A 5 -6.53 -6.05 14.52
C VAL A 5 -7.22 -5.17 15.56
N ARG A 6 -8.32 -5.66 16.14
CA ARG A 6 -8.95 -5.05 17.32
C ARG A 6 -8.01 -4.92 18.49
N GLN A 7 -7.20 -5.94 18.76
CA GLN A 7 -6.19 -5.87 19.81
C GLN A 7 -5.22 -4.71 19.54
N ILE A 8 -4.69 -4.55 18.33
CA ILE A 8 -3.68 -3.54 17.99
C ILE A 8 -4.27 -2.12 17.91
N LEU A 9 -5.49 -1.97 17.36
CA LEU A 9 -6.11 -0.68 17.04
C LEU A 9 -7.16 -0.24 18.08
N GLY A 10 -7.65 -1.15 18.92
CA GLY A 10 -8.72 -0.88 19.88
C GLY A 10 -10.13 -0.87 19.29
N VAL A 11 -10.27 -1.12 17.99
CA VAL A 11 -11.53 -1.23 17.22
C VAL A 11 -11.41 -2.28 16.11
N VAL A 12 -12.52 -2.82 15.61
CA VAL A 12 -12.54 -3.57 14.34
C VAL A 12 -12.73 -2.56 13.21
N PRO A 13 -11.77 -2.38 12.28
CA PRO A 13 -11.91 -1.38 11.23
C PRO A 13 -13.06 -1.72 10.27
N HIS A 14 -13.88 -0.72 9.91
CA HIS A 14 -14.94 -0.81 8.90
C HIS A 14 -14.42 -1.40 7.58
N ALA A 15 -13.19 -1.06 7.21
CA ALA A 15 -12.51 -1.60 6.03
C ALA A 15 -12.55 -3.13 5.92
N MET A 16 -12.55 -3.85 7.06
CA MET A 16 -12.66 -5.30 7.06
C MET A 16 -13.99 -5.79 6.49
N GLY A 17 -15.11 -5.16 6.85
CA GLY A 17 -16.43 -5.50 6.32
C GLY A 17 -16.55 -5.21 4.82
N TYR A 18 -15.92 -4.14 4.33
CA TYR A 18 -15.87 -3.86 2.90
C TYR A 18 -15.06 -4.92 2.14
N PHE A 19 -13.94 -5.36 2.70
CA PHE A 19 -13.16 -6.44 2.10
C PHE A 19 -13.80 -7.82 2.19
N GLU A 20 -14.83 -8.02 3.00
CA GLU A 20 -15.62 -9.26 2.98
C GLU A 20 -16.59 -9.35 1.79
N ILE A 21 -16.91 -8.22 1.14
CA ILE A 21 -17.72 -8.19 -0.09
C ILE A 21 -17.05 -9.02 -1.21
N TRP A 22 -15.71 -9.05 -1.23
CA TRP A 22 -14.92 -9.94 -2.07
C TRP A 22 -13.86 -10.64 -1.19
N PRO A 23 -14.10 -11.86 -0.68
CA PRO A 23 -13.28 -12.50 0.36
C PRO A 23 -11.78 -12.55 0.06
N GLU A 24 -11.42 -12.63 -1.21
CA GLU A 24 -10.06 -12.49 -1.74
C GLU A 24 -9.36 -11.19 -1.33
N ALA A 25 -10.08 -10.08 -1.21
CA ALA A 25 -9.57 -8.81 -0.69
C ALA A 25 -9.21 -8.94 0.79
N PHE A 26 -10.07 -9.57 1.59
CA PHE A 26 -9.80 -9.79 3.01
C PHE A 26 -8.56 -10.67 3.22
N THR A 27 -8.39 -11.71 2.39
CA THR A 27 -7.17 -12.53 2.39
C THR A 27 -5.94 -11.70 2.08
N THR A 28 -5.99 -10.84 1.06
CA THR A 28 -4.88 -9.95 0.67
C THR A 28 -4.50 -9.01 1.81
N TYR A 29 -5.49 -8.34 2.41
CA TYR A 29 -5.30 -7.48 3.57
C TYR A 29 -4.67 -8.23 4.75
N SER A 30 -5.16 -9.44 5.04
CA SER A 30 -4.74 -10.26 6.18
C SER A 30 -3.27 -10.70 6.09
N VAL A 31 -2.74 -10.96 4.90
CA VAL A 31 -1.33 -11.35 4.72
C VAL A 31 -0.39 -10.15 4.54
N LEU A 32 -0.88 -9.04 4.00
CA LEU A 32 -0.10 -7.81 3.81
C LEU A 32 0.32 -7.19 5.14
N VAL A 33 -0.64 -6.93 6.03
CA VAL A 33 -0.40 -6.22 7.29
C VAL A 33 0.67 -6.88 8.15
N PRO A 34 0.59 -8.17 8.54
CA PRO A 34 1.59 -8.77 9.40
C PRO A 34 2.96 -8.90 8.72
N SER A 35 3.00 -9.16 7.42
CA SER A 35 4.25 -9.34 6.66
C SER A 35 5.03 -8.02 6.51
N PHE A 36 4.35 -6.92 6.19
CA PHE A 36 5.01 -5.62 5.97
C PHE A 36 5.26 -4.83 7.26
N LEU A 37 4.49 -5.09 8.32
CA LEU A 37 4.70 -4.49 9.65
C LEU A 37 5.60 -5.33 10.58
N ASP A 38 6.12 -6.45 10.07
CA ASP A 38 6.96 -7.42 10.77
C ASP A 38 6.35 -7.89 12.09
N ILE A 39 5.04 -8.17 12.08
CA ILE A 39 4.30 -8.61 13.28
C ILE A 39 4.41 -10.14 13.40
N PRO A 40 4.74 -10.70 14.58
CA PRO A 40 4.96 -10.02 15.86
C PRO A 40 6.45 -9.73 16.17
N ARG A 41 7.38 -9.93 15.24
CA ARG A 41 8.83 -9.74 15.49
C ARG A 41 9.16 -8.32 16.00
N CYS A 42 8.66 -7.29 15.32
CA CYS A 42 8.75 -5.89 15.75
C CYS A 42 8.21 -5.70 17.18
N ASP A 43 7.07 -6.30 17.49
CA ASP A 43 6.40 -6.18 18.79
C ASP A 43 7.14 -6.94 19.91
N LEU A 44 7.98 -7.90 19.54
CA LEU A 44 8.88 -8.65 20.42
C LEU A 44 10.29 -8.01 20.52
N GLY A 45 10.47 -6.81 20.00
CA GLY A 45 11.75 -6.09 20.02
C GLY A 45 12.79 -6.63 19.02
N ARG A 46 12.36 -7.35 17.98
CA ARG A 46 13.21 -7.92 16.92
C ARG A 46 12.96 -7.22 15.57
N GLY A 47 13.10 -5.90 15.56
CA GLY A 47 12.89 -5.03 14.41
C GLY A 47 12.92 -3.55 14.84
N ILE A 48 12.37 -2.66 14.03
CA ILE A 48 12.21 -1.24 14.42
C ILE A 48 11.28 -1.11 15.64
N PRO A 49 11.43 -0.06 16.46
CA PRO A 49 10.51 0.19 17.56
C PRO A 49 9.06 0.37 17.06
N PRO A 50 8.03 -0.16 17.76
CA PRO A 50 6.64 0.05 17.39
C PRO A 50 6.24 1.52 17.26
N ASP A 51 6.84 2.42 18.05
CA ASP A 51 6.61 3.86 17.94
C ASP A 51 7.16 4.45 16.64
N LEU A 52 8.32 3.98 16.17
CA LEU A 52 8.86 4.37 14.86
C LEU A 52 8.00 3.81 13.73
N ARG A 53 7.53 2.56 13.85
CA ARG A 53 6.57 1.97 12.91
C ARG A 53 5.31 2.83 12.82
N SER A 54 4.66 3.13 13.95
CA SER A 54 3.48 4.00 14.01
C SER A 54 3.75 5.37 13.38
N LEU A 55 4.88 5.99 13.71
CA LEU A 55 5.30 7.27 13.14
C LEU A 55 5.38 7.24 11.61
N VAL A 56 6.02 6.21 11.04
CA VAL A 56 6.13 6.05 9.58
C VAL A 56 4.76 5.86 8.92
N LEU A 57 3.90 5.01 9.48
CA LEU A 57 2.54 4.78 8.97
C LEU A 57 1.70 6.07 9.01
N TYR A 58 1.83 6.83 10.10
CA TYR A 58 1.13 8.09 10.31
C TYR A 58 1.57 9.14 9.30
N VAL A 59 2.88 9.41 9.23
CA VAL A 59 3.46 10.43 8.35
C VAL A 59 3.17 10.12 6.88
N ALA A 60 3.30 8.85 6.47
CA ALA A 60 2.97 8.44 5.11
C ALA A 60 1.49 8.71 4.80
N SER A 61 0.58 8.37 5.72
CA SER A 61 -0.87 8.60 5.51
C SER A 61 -1.24 10.09 5.50
N ARG A 62 -0.62 10.89 6.38
CA ARG A 62 -0.79 12.35 6.41
C ARG A 62 -0.28 13.01 5.13
N SER A 63 0.87 12.56 4.64
CA SER A 63 1.50 13.12 3.43
C SER A 63 0.78 12.71 2.15
N TYR A 64 0.16 11.52 2.13
CA TYR A 64 -0.78 11.13 1.07
C TYR A 64 -2.10 11.89 1.16
N GLY A 65 -2.54 12.30 2.36
CA GLY A 65 -3.80 12.98 2.60
C GLY A 65 -4.98 12.08 3.00
N CYS A 66 -4.72 10.83 3.41
CA CYS A 66 -5.77 9.88 3.82
C CYS A 66 -6.08 10.04 5.33
N SER A 67 -7.21 10.68 5.64
CA SER A 67 -7.64 10.92 7.03
C SER A 67 -7.95 9.64 7.79
N TYR A 68 -8.61 8.66 7.14
CA TYR A 68 -8.93 7.36 7.75
C TYR A 68 -7.66 6.62 8.20
N CYS A 69 -6.72 6.41 7.27
CA CYS A 69 -5.48 5.71 7.57
C CYS A 69 -4.61 6.46 8.60
N SER A 70 -4.53 7.79 8.52
CA SER A 70 -3.72 8.56 9.46
C SER A 70 -4.28 8.53 10.88
N ALA A 71 -5.60 8.50 11.07
CA ALA A 71 -6.21 8.36 12.39
C ALA A 71 -5.86 7.00 13.04
N HIS A 72 -6.04 5.88 12.31
CA HIS A 72 -5.62 4.57 12.81
C HIS A 72 -4.11 4.48 13.06
N ALA A 73 -3.31 5.00 12.13
CA ALA A 73 -1.85 4.93 12.24
C ALA A 73 -1.29 5.77 13.39
N ALA A 74 -1.96 6.87 13.76
CA ALA A 74 -1.53 7.74 14.85
C ALA A 74 -1.57 7.03 16.22
N GLY A 75 -2.53 6.13 16.41
CA GLY A 75 -2.76 5.37 17.65
C GLY A 75 -2.43 3.88 17.55
N VAL A 76 -1.89 3.40 16.42
CA VAL A 76 -1.51 1.99 16.28
C VAL A 76 -0.44 1.62 17.30
N GLY A 77 -0.71 0.60 18.11
CA GLY A 77 0.24 0.15 19.12
C GLY A 77 0.84 -1.22 18.80
N THR A 78 0.81 -2.13 19.77
CA THR A 78 1.37 -3.48 19.62
C THR A 78 0.31 -4.54 19.91
N VAL A 79 0.49 -5.76 19.39
CA VAL A 79 -0.38 -6.89 19.71
C VAL A 79 -0.46 -7.19 21.21
N PHE A 80 0.56 -6.79 21.98
CA PHE A 80 0.64 -7.06 23.42
C PHE A 80 0.07 -5.94 24.30
N ARG A 81 0.26 -4.69 23.89
CA ARG A 81 -0.12 -3.50 24.69
C ARG A 81 -1.39 -2.80 24.21
N GLY A 82 -1.91 -3.23 23.07
CA GLY A 82 -3.04 -2.60 22.42
C GLY A 82 -2.68 -1.25 21.78
N PRO A 83 -3.68 -0.39 21.48
CA PRO A 83 -3.43 0.92 20.87
C PRO A 83 -2.50 1.77 21.74
N GLY A 84 -1.63 2.54 21.10
CA GLY A 84 -0.56 3.31 21.74
C GLY A 84 -0.93 4.77 22.04
N LEU A 85 -0.23 5.36 23.02
CA LEU A 85 -0.32 6.79 23.35
C LEU A 85 0.52 7.68 22.42
N SER A 86 1.04 7.13 21.31
CA SER A 86 1.94 7.82 20.38
C SER A 86 1.24 8.93 19.59
N LEU A 87 -0.10 9.02 19.66
CA LEU A 87 -0.92 10.12 19.11
C LEU A 87 -0.33 11.51 19.40
N ALA A 88 0.03 11.79 20.65
CA ALA A 88 0.54 13.09 21.07
C ALA A 88 1.96 13.39 20.55
N ARG A 89 2.76 12.36 20.28
CA ARG A 89 4.07 12.51 19.62
C ARG A 89 3.89 12.65 18.11
N ASN A 90 3.10 11.77 17.51
CA ASN A 90 2.85 11.71 16.07
C ASN A 90 2.22 12.99 15.54
N ARG A 91 1.33 13.65 16.28
CA ARG A 91 0.75 14.94 15.87
C ARG A 91 1.81 16.01 15.57
N GLU A 92 2.97 15.94 16.21
CA GLU A 92 4.07 16.90 16.05
C GLU A 92 4.98 16.56 14.86
N ALA A 93 4.81 15.37 14.25
CA ALA A 93 5.70 14.85 13.21
C ALA A 93 5.70 15.67 11.92
N LEU A 94 4.61 16.40 11.63
CA LEU A 94 4.57 17.29 10.46
C LEU A 94 5.38 18.58 10.65
N ASN A 95 5.78 18.89 11.89
CA ASN A 95 6.65 20.01 12.25
C ASN A 95 7.90 19.50 12.99
N ALA A 96 8.41 18.33 12.61
CA ALA A 96 9.40 17.57 13.38
C ALA A 96 10.68 18.36 13.69
N GLU A 97 11.16 19.18 12.76
CA GLU A 97 12.36 20.00 12.95
C GLU A 97 12.18 21.10 14.01
N ALA A 98 10.95 21.62 14.16
CA ALA A 98 10.67 22.77 15.03
C ALA A 98 10.33 22.36 16.48
N CYS A 99 9.83 21.15 16.71
CA CYS A 99 9.31 20.75 18.03
C CYS A 99 10.37 20.13 18.97
N GLY A 100 11.53 19.72 18.45
CA GLY A 100 12.62 19.14 19.23
C GLY A 100 12.32 17.77 19.87
N LEU A 101 11.24 17.10 19.45
CA LEU A 101 10.81 15.80 20.01
C LEU A 101 11.41 14.58 19.30
N PHE A 102 12.04 14.78 18.15
CA PHE A 102 12.47 13.72 17.26
C PHE A 102 13.99 13.65 17.19
N SER A 103 14.52 12.44 17.27
CA SER A 103 15.95 12.19 17.04
C SER A 103 16.31 12.37 15.56
N PRO A 104 17.60 12.52 15.20
CA PRO A 104 18.01 12.52 13.79
C PRO A 104 17.52 11.28 13.02
N ALA A 105 17.52 10.11 13.67
CA ALA A 105 17.01 8.88 13.08
C ALA A 105 15.49 8.91 12.81
N ASP A 106 14.71 9.55 13.71
CA ASP A 106 13.29 9.78 13.49
C ASP A 106 13.05 10.76 12.34
N ILE A 107 13.80 11.87 12.30
CA ILE A 107 13.68 12.89 11.25
C ILE A 107 13.97 12.28 9.86
N ALA A 108 15.01 11.46 9.75
CA ALA A 108 15.31 10.74 8.49
C ALA A 108 14.13 9.86 8.05
N ALA A 109 13.50 9.14 8.99
CA ALA A 109 12.33 8.31 8.70
C ALA A 109 11.08 9.13 8.35
N ILE A 110 10.85 10.26 9.02
CA ILE A 110 9.77 11.21 8.73
C ILE A 110 9.94 11.78 7.32
N ASN A 111 11.11 12.33 7.00
CA ASN A 111 11.38 12.96 5.71
C ASN A 111 11.22 11.95 4.55
N TYR A 112 11.72 10.72 4.74
CA TYR A 112 11.49 9.65 3.79
C TYR A 112 10.00 9.30 3.65
N ALA A 113 9.28 9.08 4.77
CA ALA A 113 7.86 8.73 4.76
C ALA A 113 6.99 9.82 4.12
N THR A 114 7.36 11.08 4.28
CA THR A 114 6.72 12.22 3.62
C THR A 114 6.93 12.18 2.11
N ALA A 115 8.18 12.00 1.66
CA ALA A 115 8.51 12.02 0.24
C ALA A 115 7.92 10.81 -0.51
N ILE A 116 7.96 9.61 0.09
CA ILE A 116 7.51 8.38 -0.58
C ILE A 116 5.99 8.26 -0.71
N ALA A 117 5.25 8.96 0.14
CA ALA A 117 3.79 8.90 0.13
C ALA A 117 3.13 9.80 -0.94
N LYS A 118 3.88 10.73 -1.52
CA LYS A 118 3.42 11.62 -2.59
C LYS A 118 3.28 10.87 -3.92
N ILE A 119 2.44 11.39 -4.81
CA ILE A 119 2.25 10.87 -6.16
C ILE A 119 2.29 12.05 -7.15
N PRO A 120 3.30 12.15 -8.04
CA PRO A 120 4.49 11.29 -8.16
C PRO A 120 5.35 11.23 -6.88
N GLY A 121 6.09 10.14 -6.71
CA GLY A 121 6.98 9.96 -5.56
C GLY A 121 8.16 10.93 -5.59
N GLU A 122 8.51 11.51 -4.44
CA GLU A 122 9.58 12.52 -4.33
C GLU A 122 10.84 11.99 -3.63
N VAL A 123 11.03 10.66 -3.56
CA VAL A 123 12.21 10.09 -2.92
C VAL A 123 13.46 10.44 -3.71
N THR A 124 14.45 11.01 -3.02
CA THR A 124 15.75 11.37 -3.57
C THR A 124 16.85 10.47 -3.02
N LEU A 125 18.01 10.48 -3.68
CA LEU A 125 19.20 9.80 -3.18
C LEU A 125 19.56 10.31 -1.78
N ASP A 126 19.50 11.62 -1.53
CA ASP A 126 19.86 12.19 -0.21
C ASP A 126 18.98 11.63 0.91
N LEU A 127 17.67 11.49 0.68
CA LEU A 127 16.77 10.86 1.66
C LEU A 127 17.14 9.39 1.91
N ARG A 128 17.51 8.66 0.87
CA ARG A 128 17.99 7.27 0.98
C ARG A 128 19.30 7.20 1.80
N LEU A 129 20.23 8.12 1.56
CA LEU A 129 21.50 8.17 2.29
C LEU A 129 21.31 8.56 3.75
N GLU A 130 20.42 9.51 4.05
CA GLU A 130 20.08 9.89 5.43
C GLU A 130 19.48 8.73 6.22
N LEU A 131 18.57 7.96 5.60
CA LEU A 131 18.09 6.71 6.22
C LEU A 131 19.24 5.75 6.52
N ALA A 132 20.10 5.50 5.55
CA ALA A 132 21.21 4.56 5.70
C ALA A 132 22.26 5.00 6.73
N ARG A 133 22.44 6.31 6.96
CA ARG A 133 23.33 6.84 8.01
C ARG A 133 22.82 6.50 9.41
N HIS A 134 21.51 6.50 9.61
CA HIS A 134 20.88 6.38 10.93
C HIS A 134 20.30 5.01 11.25
N HIS A 135 20.01 4.19 10.24
CA HIS A 135 19.36 2.89 10.39
C HIS A 135 20.24 1.76 9.86
N SER A 136 20.16 0.59 10.52
CA SER A 136 20.71 -0.64 9.95
C SER A 136 19.93 -1.01 8.69
N GLU A 137 20.52 -1.87 7.86
CA GLU A 137 19.86 -2.40 6.66
C GLU A 137 18.49 -3.03 6.98
N GLU A 138 18.43 -3.85 8.03
CA GLU A 138 17.19 -4.49 8.49
C GLU A 138 16.14 -3.46 8.95
N HIS A 139 16.56 -2.39 9.63
CA HIS A 139 15.65 -1.34 10.11
C HIS A 139 15.17 -0.45 8.96
N GLU A 140 16.06 -0.12 8.04
CA GLU A 140 15.75 0.64 6.83
C GLU A 140 14.75 -0.14 5.96
N GLU A 141 14.97 -1.43 5.73
CA GLU A 141 14.01 -2.28 5.03
C GLU A 141 12.64 -2.29 5.75
N ALA A 142 12.61 -2.39 7.08
CA ALA A 142 11.35 -2.35 7.84
C ALA A 142 10.61 -1.00 7.70
N ILE A 143 11.33 0.13 7.71
CA ILE A 143 10.75 1.47 7.47
C ILE A 143 10.17 1.54 6.05
N VAL A 144 10.92 1.07 5.05
CA VAL A 144 10.49 1.06 3.66
C VAL A 144 9.26 0.19 3.48
N LEU A 145 9.23 -1.01 4.06
CA LEU A 145 8.09 -1.93 3.98
C LEU A 145 6.85 -1.36 4.70
N ALA A 146 7.01 -0.71 5.85
CA ALA A 146 5.90 -0.03 6.53
C ALA A 146 5.29 1.07 5.63
N ALA A 147 6.12 1.93 5.05
CA ALA A 147 5.65 2.98 4.12
C ALA A 147 5.05 2.40 2.83
N THR A 148 5.59 1.27 2.35
CA THR A 148 5.12 0.52 1.18
C THR A 148 3.73 -0.06 1.39
N LEU A 149 3.46 -0.67 2.56
CA LEU A 149 2.12 -1.15 2.92
C LEU A 149 1.09 -0.02 2.84
N MET A 150 1.46 1.17 3.33
CA MET A 150 0.57 2.33 3.26
C MET A 150 0.25 2.73 1.82
N GLY A 151 1.04 2.34 0.82
CA GLY A 151 0.68 2.51 -0.59
C GLY A 151 -0.58 1.72 -0.96
N PHE A 152 -0.71 0.49 -0.47
CA PHE A 152 -1.95 -0.29 -0.62
C PHE A 152 -3.09 0.34 0.16
N LEU A 153 -2.88 0.57 1.46
CA LEU A 153 -3.94 0.98 2.37
C LEU A 153 -4.45 2.39 2.05
N ASN A 154 -3.58 3.35 1.80
CA ASN A 154 -4.01 4.71 1.45
C ASN A 154 -4.81 4.70 0.14
N THR A 155 -4.32 4.05 -0.92
CA THR A 155 -5.07 3.97 -2.18
C THR A 155 -6.42 3.26 -2.00
N ALA A 156 -6.46 2.12 -1.31
CA ALA A 156 -7.69 1.37 -1.15
C ALA A 156 -8.73 2.09 -0.28
N MET A 157 -8.34 2.55 0.92
CA MET A 157 -9.29 3.16 1.86
C MET A 157 -9.81 4.52 1.38
N ASP A 158 -8.93 5.32 0.76
CA ASP A 158 -9.29 6.64 0.27
C ASP A 158 -10.18 6.54 -0.99
N SER A 159 -9.92 5.56 -1.86
CA SER A 159 -10.79 5.28 -3.01
C SER A 159 -12.16 4.74 -2.63
N LEU A 160 -12.24 3.99 -1.52
CA LEU A 160 -13.49 3.50 -0.95
C LEU A 160 -14.26 4.59 -0.19
N GLY A 161 -13.63 5.75 0.07
CA GLY A 161 -14.23 6.80 0.89
C GLY A 161 -14.52 6.36 2.33
N MET A 162 -13.63 5.55 2.93
CA MET A 162 -13.88 4.96 4.26
C MET A 162 -14.17 6.00 5.34
N VAL A 163 -15.27 5.78 6.05
CA VAL A 163 -15.67 6.53 7.24
C VAL A 163 -15.08 5.88 8.48
N LEU A 164 -14.57 6.71 9.40
CA LEU A 164 -13.96 6.26 10.64
C LEU A 164 -14.97 5.66 11.62
N GLU A 165 -14.49 4.69 12.39
CA GLU A 165 -15.18 4.19 13.58
C GLU A 165 -15.24 5.32 14.62
N TRP A 166 -16.36 5.43 15.33
CA TRP A 166 -16.69 6.52 16.26
C TRP A 166 -15.57 6.76 17.27
N LYS A 167 -15.06 5.69 17.90
CA LYS A 167 -14.00 5.79 18.92
C LYS A 167 -12.68 6.31 18.33
N VAL A 168 -12.36 5.95 17.09
CA VAL A 168 -11.15 6.44 16.41
C VAL A 168 -11.33 7.89 15.99
N LEU A 169 -12.53 8.26 15.52
CA LEU A 169 -12.90 9.64 15.21
C LEU A 169 -12.75 10.54 16.43
N GLU A 170 -13.35 10.19 17.58
CA GLU A 170 -13.25 10.98 18.82
C GLU A 170 -11.79 11.18 19.26
N GLN A 171 -10.97 10.13 19.19
CA GLN A 171 -9.55 10.23 19.51
C GLN A 171 -8.80 11.14 18.53
N ALA A 172 -9.03 10.98 17.23
CA ALA A 172 -8.39 11.77 16.20
C ALA A 172 -8.76 13.25 16.31
N GLU A 173 -10.04 13.57 16.51
CA GLU A 173 -10.49 14.96 16.72
C GLU A 173 -9.85 15.59 17.96
N LYS A 174 -9.76 14.82 19.05
CA LYS A 174 -9.15 15.29 20.29
C LYS A 174 -7.65 15.58 20.17
N PHE A 175 -6.90 14.73 19.47
CA PHE A 175 -5.43 14.78 19.49
C PHE A 175 -4.78 15.31 18.22
N LEU A 176 -5.40 15.12 17.06
CA LEU A 176 -4.80 15.40 15.76
C LEU A 176 -5.28 16.71 15.13
N THR A 177 -6.44 17.25 15.51
CA THR A 177 -6.93 18.55 15.01
C THR A 177 -5.88 19.68 15.07
N PRO A 178 -5.06 19.82 16.13
CA PRO A 178 -4.00 20.84 16.17
C PRO A 178 -2.93 20.70 15.07
N SER A 179 -2.80 19.52 14.48
CA SER A 179 -1.86 19.23 13.38
C SER A 179 -2.48 19.47 11.99
N SER A 180 -3.60 20.20 11.90
CA SER A 180 -4.39 20.39 10.66
C SER A 180 -4.94 19.07 10.09
N TRP A 181 -5.15 18.07 10.94
CA TRP A 181 -5.90 16.88 10.56
C TRP A 181 -7.38 17.22 10.59
N THR A 182 -8.12 16.72 9.60
CA THR A 182 -9.59 16.81 9.56
C THR A 182 -10.16 15.42 9.34
N ALA A 183 -11.33 15.18 9.92
CA ALA A 183 -12.13 14.00 9.59
C ALA A 183 -12.50 14.00 8.10
N ALA A 184 -12.95 12.83 7.64
CA ALA A 184 -13.29 12.46 6.26
C ALA A 184 -13.65 13.61 5.30
N LYS A 185 -13.03 13.60 4.11
CA LYS A 185 -13.47 14.41 2.96
C LYS A 185 -14.78 13.93 2.33
N ASN A 186 -15.13 12.65 2.55
CA ASN A 186 -16.19 11.93 1.83
C ASN A 186 -17.34 11.49 2.75
N TYR A 187 -17.48 12.09 3.94
CA TYR A 187 -18.64 11.78 4.79
C TYR A 187 -19.90 12.40 4.21
N GLU A 188 -20.87 11.55 3.90
CA GLU A 188 -22.17 11.94 3.38
C GLU A 188 -23.26 11.53 4.38
N PRO A 189 -23.87 12.50 5.09
CA PRO A 189 -24.86 12.21 6.13
C PRO A 189 -26.03 11.32 5.66
N GLU A 190 -26.36 11.35 4.37
CA GLU A 190 -27.43 10.55 3.77
C GLU A 190 -27.08 9.05 3.65
N HIS A 191 -25.80 8.71 3.61
CA HIS A 191 -25.32 7.34 3.40
C HIS A 191 -24.57 6.78 4.63
N ASP A 192 -23.89 7.64 5.38
CA ASP A 192 -22.93 7.20 6.39
C ASP A 192 -23.43 7.34 7.83
N ARG A 193 -24.50 8.12 8.06
CA ARG A 193 -25.01 8.37 9.42
C ARG A 193 -25.34 7.08 10.15
N ASP A 194 -26.02 6.15 9.49
CA ASP A 194 -26.45 4.91 10.13
C ASP A 194 -25.27 4.02 10.52
N ILE A 195 -24.19 4.03 9.73
CA ILE A 195 -22.94 3.32 10.05
C ILE A 195 -22.34 3.89 11.34
N ILE A 196 -22.22 5.21 11.43
CA ILE A 196 -21.64 5.87 12.62
C ILE A 196 -22.53 5.68 13.85
N GLU A 197 -23.85 5.84 13.73
CA GLU A 197 -24.77 5.67 14.86
C GLU A 197 -24.80 4.22 15.35
N ALA A 198 -24.70 3.23 14.46
CA ALA A 198 -24.54 1.84 14.85
C ALA A 198 -23.22 1.61 15.59
N ASP A 199 -22.13 2.23 15.15
CA ASP A 199 -20.80 2.03 15.72
C ASP A 199 -20.67 2.57 17.15
N LYS A 200 -21.40 3.63 17.51
CA LYS A 200 -21.50 4.13 18.90
C LYS A 200 -22.00 3.08 19.89
N LEU A 201 -22.71 2.06 19.40
CA LEU A 201 -23.28 0.98 20.21
C LEU A 201 -22.41 -0.27 20.18
N THR A 202 -21.32 -0.29 19.41
CA THR A 202 -20.42 -1.43 19.29
C THR A 202 -19.56 -1.56 20.56
N ASP A 203 -19.61 -2.74 21.19
CA ASP A 203 -18.61 -3.10 22.19
C ASP A 203 -17.35 -3.61 21.50
N ASP A 204 -16.34 -2.76 21.38
CA ASP A 204 -15.01 -3.13 20.90
C ASP A 204 -14.29 -4.17 21.80
N GLY A 205 -14.86 -4.48 22.95
CA GLY A 205 -14.40 -5.49 23.88
C GLY A 205 -13.08 -5.14 24.58
N ASP A 206 -12.78 -5.91 25.62
CA ASP A 206 -11.54 -5.76 26.37
C ASP A 206 -10.31 -6.30 25.63
N THR A 207 -9.14 -5.85 26.08
CA THR A 207 -7.85 -6.40 25.65
C THR A 207 -7.76 -7.89 25.95
N LEU A 208 -7.25 -8.65 24.98
CA LEU A 208 -7.08 -10.09 25.11
C LEU A 208 -6.07 -10.45 26.21
N GLY A 209 -6.47 -11.34 27.13
CA GLY A 209 -5.54 -11.95 28.08
C GLY A 209 -4.48 -12.84 27.38
N PRO A 210 -3.37 -13.18 28.05
CA PRO A 210 -2.21 -13.83 27.41
C PRO A 210 -2.52 -15.12 26.65
N LEU A 211 -3.38 -15.99 27.19
CA LEU A 211 -3.78 -17.25 26.55
C LEU A 211 -4.63 -17.01 25.29
N ALA A 212 -5.58 -16.08 25.35
CA ALA A 212 -6.43 -15.72 24.22
C ALA A 212 -5.60 -15.06 23.10
N LEU A 213 -4.63 -14.22 23.47
CA LEU A 213 -3.69 -13.63 22.54
C LEU A 213 -2.84 -14.70 21.85
N ALA A 214 -2.26 -15.64 22.59
CA ALA A 214 -1.47 -16.73 22.01
C ALA A 214 -2.29 -17.59 21.02
N ARG A 215 -3.54 -17.93 21.35
CA ARG A 215 -4.46 -18.64 20.46
C ARG A 215 -4.77 -17.84 19.20
N THR A 216 -5.01 -16.54 19.35
CA THR A 216 -5.29 -15.62 18.24
C THR A 216 -4.10 -15.55 17.29
N MET A 217 -2.87 -15.41 17.82
CA MET A 217 -1.64 -15.41 17.03
C MET A 217 -1.44 -16.72 16.28
N ALA A 218 -1.66 -17.86 16.93
CA ALA A 218 -1.58 -19.17 16.28
C ALA A 218 -2.60 -19.31 15.14
N GLY A 219 -3.83 -18.84 15.35
CA GLY A 219 -4.88 -18.83 14.33
C GLY A 219 -4.53 -17.96 13.12
N ILE A 220 -3.85 -16.84 13.33
CA ILE A 220 -3.40 -15.96 12.23
C ILE A 220 -2.27 -16.58 11.44
N ILE A 221 -1.27 -17.16 12.13
CA ILE A 221 -0.20 -17.89 11.45
C ILE A 221 -0.77 -19.04 10.61
N ALA A 222 -1.78 -19.74 11.12
CA ALA A 222 -2.49 -20.78 10.36
C ALA A 222 -3.27 -20.20 9.17
N TYR A 223 -3.98 -19.09 9.36
CA TYR A 223 -4.70 -18.40 8.30
C TYR A 223 -3.75 -17.92 7.19
N ASP A 224 -2.67 -17.23 7.54
CA ASP A 224 -1.66 -16.73 6.58
C ASP A 224 -1.01 -17.88 5.81
N ARG A 225 -0.78 -19.01 6.47
CA ARG A 225 -0.26 -20.22 5.82
C ARG A 225 -1.24 -20.75 4.78
N GLY A 226 -2.54 -20.81 5.09
CA GLY A 226 -3.58 -21.22 4.16
C GLY A 226 -3.75 -20.23 3.01
N ALA A 227 -3.79 -18.93 3.32
CA ALA A 227 -3.89 -17.83 2.36
C ALA A 227 -2.74 -17.82 1.33
N LEU A 228 -1.55 -18.28 1.74
CA LEU A 228 -0.36 -18.36 0.88
C LEU A 228 -0.04 -19.81 0.45
N GLU A 229 -0.97 -20.76 0.58
CA GLU A 229 -0.73 -22.17 0.22
C GLU A 229 -0.37 -22.31 -1.27
N GLY A 230 -1.01 -21.51 -2.13
CA GLY A 230 -0.73 -21.44 -3.56
C GLY A 230 0.63 -20.83 -3.93
N ILE A 231 1.34 -20.22 -2.98
CA ILE A 231 2.61 -19.53 -3.22
C ILE A 231 3.78 -20.32 -2.63
N PRO A 232 4.75 -20.78 -3.45
CA PRO A 232 5.91 -21.53 -2.99
C PRO A 232 6.70 -20.83 -1.89
N ASN A 233 7.35 -21.62 -1.05
CA ASN A 233 8.21 -21.10 0.03
C ASN A 233 9.65 -20.81 -0.42
N ARG A 234 10.13 -21.45 -1.49
CA ARG A 234 11.53 -21.32 -1.94
C ARG A 234 11.65 -20.20 -2.98
N PRO A 235 12.59 -19.24 -2.85
CA PRO A 235 12.73 -18.11 -3.76
C PRO A 235 12.71 -18.46 -5.24
N HIS A 236 13.50 -19.45 -5.69
CA HIS A 236 13.53 -19.85 -7.10
C HIS A 236 12.18 -20.36 -7.61
N LYS A 237 11.38 -21.03 -6.77
CA LYS A 237 10.02 -21.48 -7.14
C LYS A 237 9.02 -20.33 -7.17
N ILE A 238 9.19 -19.33 -6.31
CA ILE A 238 8.41 -18.09 -6.38
C ILE A 238 8.67 -17.41 -7.73
N TYR A 239 9.94 -17.29 -8.13
CA TYR A 239 10.31 -16.67 -9.41
C TYR A 239 9.78 -17.45 -10.62
N GLU A 240 9.86 -18.78 -10.59
CA GLU A 240 9.24 -19.64 -11.62
C GLU A 240 7.73 -19.38 -11.75
N GLN A 241 7.00 -19.32 -10.63
CA GLN A 241 5.56 -19.07 -10.63
C GLN A 241 5.23 -17.67 -11.15
N VAL A 242 5.93 -16.64 -10.66
CA VAL A 242 5.75 -15.25 -11.11
C VAL A 242 6.05 -15.13 -12.60
N ARG A 243 7.11 -15.77 -13.10
CA ARG A 243 7.40 -15.83 -14.54
C ARG A 243 6.27 -16.50 -15.32
N GLY A 244 5.71 -17.59 -14.82
CA GLY A 244 4.57 -18.25 -15.44
C GLY A 244 3.35 -17.33 -15.56
N ALA A 245 3.05 -16.57 -14.51
CA ALA A 245 1.91 -15.67 -14.47
C ALA A 245 2.11 -14.38 -15.29
N LEU A 246 3.26 -13.72 -15.15
CA LEU A 246 3.52 -12.40 -15.74
C LEU A 246 4.24 -12.47 -17.09
N GLY A 247 4.91 -13.59 -17.39
CA GLY A 247 5.82 -13.73 -18.53
C GLY A 247 7.25 -13.27 -18.27
N PHE A 248 7.55 -12.72 -17.09
CA PHE A 248 8.87 -12.24 -16.66
C PHE A 248 8.97 -12.26 -15.13
N VAL A 249 10.17 -12.03 -14.58
CA VAL A 249 10.37 -11.88 -13.12
C VAL A 249 10.78 -10.44 -12.85
N PRO A 250 9.95 -9.63 -12.16
CA PRO A 250 10.31 -8.25 -11.86
C PRO A 250 11.58 -8.16 -11.01
N TYR A 251 12.54 -7.32 -11.38
CA TYR A 251 13.80 -7.17 -10.64
C TYR A 251 13.60 -6.72 -9.19
N TYR A 252 12.58 -5.91 -8.94
CA TYR A 252 12.25 -5.49 -7.57
C TYR A 252 11.83 -6.67 -6.68
N LEU A 253 11.29 -7.76 -7.24
CA LEU A 253 10.93 -8.95 -6.47
C LEU A 253 12.18 -9.68 -5.99
N GLU A 254 13.24 -9.70 -6.79
CA GLU A 254 14.52 -10.31 -6.45
C GLU A 254 15.24 -9.55 -5.34
N ARG A 255 15.08 -8.22 -5.29
CA ARG A 255 15.66 -7.32 -4.28
C ARG A 255 15.08 -7.49 -2.87
N ILE A 256 13.86 -8.01 -2.72
CA ILE A 256 13.25 -8.18 -1.39
C ILE A 256 14.00 -9.27 -0.63
N GLU A 257 14.61 -8.93 0.50
CA GLU A 257 15.39 -9.89 1.29
C GLU A 257 14.47 -10.84 2.05
N ARG A 258 13.41 -10.28 2.66
CA ARG A 258 12.43 -11.03 3.44
C ARG A 258 11.62 -11.96 2.56
N ASN A 259 11.89 -13.26 2.67
CA ASN A 259 11.16 -14.28 1.91
C ASN A 259 9.64 -14.28 2.20
N SER A 260 9.21 -13.95 3.42
CA SER A 260 7.79 -13.78 3.76
C SER A 260 7.15 -12.67 2.94
N THR A 261 7.79 -11.50 2.86
CA THR A 261 7.33 -10.35 2.07
C THR A 261 7.33 -10.66 0.58
N LYS A 262 8.39 -11.33 0.09
CA LYS A 262 8.49 -11.81 -1.30
C LYS A 262 7.31 -12.71 -1.68
N ARG A 263 6.92 -13.63 -0.80
CA ARG A 263 5.73 -14.49 -1.02
C ARG A 263 4.44 -13.67 -1.08
N VAL A 264 4.28 -12.66 -0.23
CA VAL A 264 3.10 -11.80 -0.25
C VAL A 264 3.03 -10.92 -1.50
N ILE A 265 4.16 -10.39 -1.99
CA ILE A 265 4.16 -9.68 -3.27
C ILE A 265 3.86 -10.63 -4.43
N ALA A 266 4.42 -11.84 -4.42
CA ALA A 266 4.08 -12.86 -5.41
C ALA A 266 2.60 -13.22 -5.38
N HIS A 267 2.00 -13.37 -4.20
CA HIS A 267 0.55 -13.54 -4.03
C HIS A 267 -0.25 -12.42 -4.68
N CYS A 268 0.12 -11.16 -4.42
CA CYS A 268 -0.55 -10.00 -5.02
C CYS A 268 -0.45 -10.03 -6.56
N LEU A 269 0.73 -10.27 -7.11
CA LEU A 269 0.97 -10.29 -8.55
C LEU A 269 0.28 -11.46 -9.25
N VAL A 270 0.43 -12.67 -8.69
CA VAL A 270 -0.07 -13.90 -9.31
C VAL A 270 -1.57 -14.04 -9.11
N GLU A 271 -2.05 -13.95 -7.87
CA GLU A 271 -3.44 -14.31 -7.55
C GLU A 271 -4.41 -13.12 -7.63
N ARG A 272 -3.94 -11.89 -7.37
CA ARG A 272 -4.84 -10.72 -7.37
C ARG A 272 -4.85 -10.00 -8.71
N VAL A 273 -3.68 -9.84 -9.33
CA VAL A 273 -3.56 -9.14 -10.62
C VAL A 273 -3.66 -10.10 -11.81
N ALA A 274 -2.84 -11.15 -11.86
CA ALA A 274 -2.69 -11.97 -13.07
C ALA A 274 -3.68 -13.16 -13.20
N HIS A 275 -4.34 -13.56 -12.11
CA HIS A 275 -5.24 -14.71 -12.12
C HIS A 275 -6.64 -14.36 -12.67
N ASP A 276 -7.21 -15.32 -13.41
CA ASP A 276 -8.48 -15.18 -14.14
C ASP A 276 -9.69 -15.79 -13.39
N SER A 277 -9.57 -16.05 -12.09
CA SER A 277 -10.70 -16.53 -11.27
C SER A 277 -11.54 -15.42 -10.64
N GLY A 278 -11.26 -14.16 -11.00
CA GLY A 278 -11.93 -12.98 -10.45
C GLY A 278 -13.23 -12.62 -11.19
N ASN A 279 -13.85 -11.54 -10.75
CA ASN A 279 -15.00 -10.90 -11.39
C ASN A 279 -14.57 -9.89 -12.48
N VAL A 280 -13.30 -9.47 -12.46
CA VAL A 280 -12.71 -8.49 -13.37
C VAL A 280 -11.79 -9.18 -14.38
N PRO A 281 -11.97 -8.94 -15.70
CA PRO A 281 -11.04 -9.42 -16.72
C PRO A 281 -9.59 -9.02 -16.42
N VAL A 282 -8.67 -9.98 -16.54
CA VAL A 282 -7.24 -9.80 -16.20
C VAL A 282 -6.62 -8.58 -16.88
N TRP A 283 -6.92 -8.35 -18.16
CA TRP A 283 -6.37 -7.21 -18.89
C TRP A 283 -6.83 -5.85 -18.34
N ILE A 284 -8.04 -5.76 -17.76
CA ILE A 284 -8.53 -4.53 -17.10
C ILE A 284 -7.72 -4.27 -15.83
N LYS A 285 -7.47 -5.30 -15.01
CA LYS A 285 -6.62 -5.16 -13.80
C LYS A 285 -5.24 -4.63 -14.13
N PHE A 286 -4.63 -5.14 -15.21
CA PHE A 286 -3.36 -4.62 -15.70
C PHE A 286 -3.49 -3.19 -16.28
N ALA A 287 -4.55 -2.88 -17.02
CA ALA A 287 -4.78 -1.53 -17.55
C ALA A 287 -4.94 -0.48 -16.44
N LEU A 288 -5.60 -0.82 -15.32
CA LEU A 288 -5.68 0.07 -14.16
C LEU A 288 -4.29 0.40 -13.61
N GLY A 289 -3.45 -0.62 -13.42
CA GLY A 289 -2.07 -0.43 -12.96
C GLY A 289 -1.24 0.37 -13.96
N PHE A 290 -1.49 0.24 -15.27
CA PHE A 290 -0.82 1.05 -16.30
C PHE A 290 -1.21 2.53 -16.20
N ILE A 291 -2.51 2.83 -16.10
CA ILE A 291 -3.01 4.21 -15.90
C ILE A 291 -2.40 4.81 -14.64
N ALA A 292 -2.44 4.06 -13.53
CA ALA A 292 -1.94 4.50 -12.25
C ALA A 292 -0.42 4.77 -12.28
N ALA A 293 0.35 3.90 -12.94
CA ALA A 293 1.78 4.06 -13.08
C ALA A 293 2.14 5.27 -13.96
N LYS A 294 1.36 5.52 -15.02
CA LYS A 294 1.52 6.73 -15.85
C LYS A 294 1.20 8.01 -15.07
N ARG A 295 0.22 8.00 -14.18
CA ARG A 295 -0.09 9.13 -13.29
C ARG A 295 0.99 9.35 -12.24
N ALA A 296 1.60 8.29 -11.73
CA ALA A 296 2.67 8.34 -10.75
C ALA A 296 4.07 8.62 -11.36
N ASP A 297 4.17 8.83 -12.67
CA ASP A 297 5.42 8.91 -13.44
C ASP A 297 6.40 7.75 -13.22
N ASN A 298 5.84 6.55 -13.02
CA ASN A 298 6.62 5.33 -12.78
C ASN A 298 6.76 4.53 -14.07
N ASN A 299 7.81 4.82 -14.85
CA ASN A 299 8.04 4.16 -16.14
C ASN A 299 8.35 2.66 -16.03
N LEU A 300 8.83 2.18 -14.87
CA LEU A 300 9.02 0.75 -14.62
C LEU A 300 7.68 0.03 -14.57
N LEU A 301 6.82 0.46 -13.66
CA LEU A 301 5.50 -0.16 -13.49
C LEU A 301 4.61 0.07 -14.70
N ALA A 302 4.71 1.23 -15.37
CA ALA A 302 3.96 1.47 -16.60
C ALA A 302 4.31 0.41 -17.67
N ALA A 303 5.58 0.06 -17.82
CA ALA A 303 6.00 -1.00 -18.74
C ALA A 303 5.50 -2.38 -18.31
N HIS A 304 5.63 -2.72 -17.03
CA HIS A 304 5.18 -4.01 -16.48
C HIS A 304 3.67 -4.22 -16.65
N PHE A 305 2.88 -3.21 -16.29
CA PHE A 305 1.42 -3.28 -16.39
C PHE A 305 0.93 -3.23 -17.84
N ALA A 306 1.53 -2.42 -18.71
CA ALA A 306 1.18 -2.42 -20.13
C ALA A 306 1.47 -3.77 -20.80
N PHE A 307 2.65 -4.35 -20.53
CA PHE A 307 3.01 -5.67 -21.02
C PHE A 307 2.04 -6.75 -20.56
N GLY A 308 1.69 -6.74 -19.27
CA GLY A 308 0.70 -7.66 -18.70
C GLY A 308 -0.68 -7.53 -19.34
N ALA A 309 -1.14 -6.30 -19.59
CA ALA A 309 -2.42 -6.07 -20.26
C ALA A 309 -2.43 -6.59 -21.70
N VAL A 310 -1.37 -6.35 -22.47
CA VAL A 310 -1.25 -6.87 -23.85
C VAL A 310 -1.21 -8.39 -23.88
N ARG A 311 -0.46 -9.01 -22.96
CA ARG A 311 -0.45 -10.48 -22.80
C ARG A 311 -1.81 -11.06 -22.43
N ALA A 312 -2.61 -10.31 -21.68
CA ALA A 312 -3.97 -10.67 -21.32
C ALA A 312 -5.02 -10.33 -22.40
N GLY A 313 -4.59 -9.88 -23.59
CA GLY A 313 -5.44 -9.68 -24.76
C GLY A 313 -5.85 -8.23 -25.06
N ALA A 314 -5.31 -7.24 -24.35
CA ALA A 314 -5.50 -5.83 -24.72
C ALA A 314 -4.69 -5.48 -25.98
N THR A 315 -5.19 -4.54 -26.78
CA THR A 315 -4.39 -3.96 -27.87
C THR A 315 -3.64 -2.73 -27.36
N VAL A 316 -2.48 -2.44 -27.96
CA VAL A 316 -1.70 -1.22 -27.66
C VAL A 316 -2.55 0.05 -27.84
N LYS A 317 -3.40 0.07 -28.87
CA LYS A 317 -4.33 1.17 -29.13
C LYS A 317 -5.30 1.39 -27.96
N ARG A 318 -5.93 0.31 -27.45
CA ARG A 318 -6.86 0.39 -26.33
C ARG A 318 -6.18 0.90 -25.05
N LEU A 319 -4.94 0.48 -24.79
CA LEU A 319 -4.17 1.00 -23.66
C LEU A 319 -3.83 2.48 -23.82
N ALA A 320 -3.43 2.91 -25.01
CA ALA A 320 -3.17 4.33 -25.28
C ALA A 320 -4.43 5.20 -25.12
N GLU A 321 -5.59 4.67 -25.52
CA GLU A 321 -6.90 5.31 -25.33
C GLU A 321 -7.27 5.41 -23.84
N ALA A 322 -6.99 4.37 -23.05
CA ALA A 322 -7.27 4.31 -21.61
C ALA A 322 -6.51 5.37 -20.77
N LEU A 323 -5.47 6.00 -21.31
CA LEU A 323 -4.76 7.11 -20.63
C LEU A 323 -5.50 8.44 -20.70
N ARG A 324 -6.53 8.53 -21.55
CA ARG A 324 -7.34 9.73 -21.73
C ARG A 324 -8.70 9.50 -21.09
N PRO A 325 -9.24 10.47 -20.32
CA PRO A 325 -10.63 10.42 -19.89
C PRO A 325 -11.53 10.28 -21.13
N GLY A 326 -12.32 9.20 -21.19
CA GLY A 326 -13.24 8.95 -22.29
C GLY A 326 -14.51 9.78 -22.13
N THR A 327 -15.20 10.01 -23.23
CA THR A 327 -16.47 10.76 -23.25
C THR A 327 -17.70 9.86 -23.28
N GLU A 328 -17.52 8.57 -23.60
CA GLU A 328 -18.60 7.60 -23.69
C GLU A 328 -18.67 6.74 -22.44
N ALA A 329 -19.86 6.63 -21.85
CA ALA A 329 -20.10 5.78 -20.70
C ALA A 329 -20.00 4.30 -21.10
N GLY A 330 -19.30 3.51 -20.29
CA GLY A 330 -19.16 2.08 -20.52
C GLY A 330 -18.43 1.40 -19.38
N ARG A 331 -18.51 0.06 -19.35
CA ARG A 331 -17.90 -0.77 -18.31
C ARG A 331 -16.41 -0.53 -18.15
N GLU A 332 -15.67 -0.48 -19.25
CA GLU A 332 -14.22 -0.22 -19.24
C GLU A 332 -13.92 1.22 -18.82
N GLN A 333 -14.65 2.19 -19.36
CA GLN A 333 -14.45 3.60 -19.04
C GLN A 333 -14.66 3.88 -17.55
N ALA A 334 -15.70 3.31 -16.93
CA ALA A 334 -15.94 3.44 -15.49
C ALA A 334 -14.77 2.92 -14.64
N ALA A 335 -14.12 1.83 -15.07
CA ALA A 335 -12.94 1.31 -14.40
C ALA A 335 -11.70 2.21 -14.62
N PHE A 336 -11.52 2.77 -15.82
CA PHE A 336 -10.41 3.68 -16.11
C PHE A 336 -10.55 5.03 -15.39
N ASP A 337 -11.78 5.54 -15.27
CA ASP A 337 -12.08 6.75 -14.51
C ASP A 337 -11.76 6.54 -13.02
N LEU A 338 -12.11 5.37 -12.46
CA LEU A 338 -11.67 4.97 -11.12
C LEU A 338 -10.14 4.96 -11.01
N ALA A 339 -9.43 4.35 -11.96
CA ALA A 339 -7.96 4.37 -11.92
C ALA A 339 -7.39 5.80 -11.97
N HIS A 340 -7.97 6.69 -12.78
CA HIS A 340 -7.52 8.08 -12.85
C HIS A 340 -7.70 8.83 -11.52
N THR A 341 -8.83 8.66 -10.85
CA THR A 341 -9.14 9.39 -9.61
C THR A 341 -8.51 8.76 -8.37
N SER A 342 -8.41 7.43 -8.31
CA SER A 342 -7.74 6.68 -7.24
C SER A 342 -6.22 6.79 -7.24
N SER A 343 -5.62 7.22 -8.35
CA SER A 343 -4.16 7.38 -8.47
C SER A 343 -3.67 8.76 -8.04
N LEU A 344 -4.55 9.60 -7.51
CA LEU A 344 -4.21 10.88 -6.90
C LEU A 344 -3.87 10.68 -5.41
N ALA A 345 -3.10 11.61 -4.84
CA ALA A 345 -2.79 11.64 -3.42
C ALA A 345 -3.23 12.99 -2.83
N PRO A 346 -4.41 13.08 -2.19
CA PRO A 346 -5.38 12.01 -1.95
C PRO A 346 -6.23 11.67 -3.20
N ALA A 347 -6.94 10.54 -3.15
CA ALA A 347 -7.85 10.11 -4.21
C ALA A 347 -9.05 11.06 -4.32
N ASP A 348 -9.60 11.20 -5.54
CA ASP A 348 -10.73 12.11 -5.85
C ASP A 348 -11.89 11.35 -6.51
N VAL A 349 -12.39 10.31 -5.85
CA VAL A 349 -13.46 9.44 -6.37
C VAL A 349 -14.83 10.09 -6.11
N GLY A 350 -15.24 11.01 -6.98
CA GLY A 350 -16.52 11.71 -6.86
C GLY A 350 -17.75 10.90 -7.30
N HIS A 351 -18.95 11.42 -6.99
CA HIS A 351 -20.24 10.77 -7.29
C HIS A 351 -20.43 10.29 -8.73
N ALA A 352 -19.91 11.02 -9.71
CA ALA A 352 -20.02 10.63 -11.12
C ALA A 352 -19.29 9.30 -11.39
N VAL A 353 -18.08 9.14 -10.83
CA VAL A 353 -17.30 7.90 -10.92
C VAL A 353 -18.02 6.78 -10.18
N VAL A 354 -18.52 7.04 -8.95
CA VAL A 354 -19.28 6.05 -8.17
C VAL A 354 -20.53 5.58 -8.92
N THR A 355 -21.29 6.51 -9.50
CA THR A 355 -22.51 6.21 -10.27
C THR A 355 -22.19 5.35 -11.50
N ALA A 356 -21.15 5.71 -12.25
CA ALA A 356 -20.72 4.92 -13.40
C ALA A 356 -20.25 3.51 -12.97
N LEU A 357 -19.48 3.40 -11.88
CA LEU A 357 -19.04 2.11 -11.36
C LEU A 357 -20.21 1.22 -10.97
N THR A 358 -21.16 1.73 -10.18
CA THR A 358 -22.31 0.93 -9.71
C THR A 358 -23.29 0.60 -10.82
N GLN A 359 -23.29 1.36 -11.92
CA GLN A 359 -24.06 1.01 -13.12
C GLN A 359 -23.49 -0.20 -13.87
N PHE A 360 -22.16 -0.35 -13.93
CA PHE A 360 -21.51 -1.36 -14.80
C PHE A 360 -20.82 -2.51 -14.07
N TRP A 361 -20.57 -2.37 -12.77
CA TRP A 361 -19.81 -3.32 -11.97
C TRP A 361 -20.56 -3.74 -10.72
N THR A 362 -20.47 -5.02 -10.38
CA THR A 362 -21.00 -5.53 -9.12
C THR A 362 -20.12 -5.08 -7.95
N PRO A 363 -20.63 -5.03 -6.70
CA PRO A 363 -19.82 -4.67 -5.55
C PRO A 363 -18.53 -5.52 -5.40
N PRO A 364 -18.55 -6.86 -5.58
CA PRO A 364 -17.30 -7.64 -5.55
C PRO A 364 -16.31 -7.24 -6.65
N SER A 365 -16.80 -6.88 -7.84
CA SER A 365 -15.93 -6.40 -8.92
C SER A 365 -15.29 -5.05 -8.58
N ILE A 366 -16.05 -4.14 -7.95
CA ILE A 366 -15.53 -2.83 -7.52
C ILE A 366 -14.42 -3.02 -6.49
N ILE A 367 -14.62 -3.91 -5.50
CA ILE A 367 -13.56 -4.25 -4.54
C ILE A 367 -12.34 -4.85 -5.24
N GLU A 368 -12.53 -5.73 -6.23
CA GLU A 368 -11.42 -6.28 -7.01
C GLU A 368 -10.63 -5.21 -7.80
N LEU A 369 -11.30 -4.24 -8.43
CA LEU A 369 -10.66 -3.10 -9.09
C LEU A 369 -9.83 -2.28 -8.10
N ILE A 370 -10.38 -2.02 -6.91
CA ILE A 370 -9.72 -1.27 -5.84
C ILE A 370 -8.51 -2.03 -5.28
N VAL A 371 -8.61 -3.35 -5.12
CA VAL A 371 -7.47 -4.18 -4.71
C VAL A 371 -6.37 -4.14 -5.77
N ALA A 372 -6.68 -4.21 -7.06
CA ALA A 372 -5.68 -4.09 -8.13
C ALA A 372 -4.96 -2.73 -8.09
N LEU A 373 -5.70 -1.63 -7.85
CA LEU A 373 -5.13 -0.29 -7.64
C LEU A 373 -4.30 -0.19 -6.36
N GLY A 374 -4.73 -0.82 -5.27
CA GLY A 374 -3.96 -0.92 -4.03
C GLY A 374 -2.65 -1.67 -4.23
N VAL A 375 -2.66 -2.78 -4.99
CA VAL A 375 -1.42 -3.50 -5.35
C VAL A 375 -0.49 -2.60 -6.15
N HIS A 376 -1.01 -1.80 -7.10
CA HIS A 376 -0.20 -0.78 -7.76
C HIS A 376 0.36 0.25 -6.76
N GLY A 377 -0.45 0.83 -5.88
CA GLY A 377 -0.01 1.83 -4.89
C GLY A 377 1.13 1.30 -4.00
N LEU A 378 1.04 0.03 -3.61
CA LEU A 378 2.10 -0.68 -2.89
C LEU A 378 3.39 -0.77 -3.72
N LEU A 379 3.30 -1.31 -4.94
CA LEU A 379 4.45 -1.48 -5.81
C LEU A 379 5.08 -0.14 -6.20
N ASN A 380 4.27 0.91 -6.38
CA ASN A 380 4.73 2.24 -6.73
C ASN A 380 5.67 2.79 -5.66
N ARG A 381 5.31 2.65 -4.38
CA ARG A 381 6.18 3.09 -3.28
C ARG A 381 7.46 2.24 -3.19
N TYR A 382 7.34 0.92 -3.32
CA TYR A 382 8.52 0.07 -3.25
C TYR A 382 9.52 0.38 -4.38
N THR A 383 9.03 0.48 -5.62
CA THR A 383 9.88 0.73 -6.80
C THR A 383 10.42 2.15 -6.88
N SER A 384 9.75 3.14 -6.28
CA SER A 384 10.29 4.51 -6.16
C SER A 384 11.44 4.60 -5.16
N THR A 385 11.47 3.71 -4.16
CA THR A 385 12.57 3.64 -3.18
C THR A 385 13.79 2.90 -3.75
N TYR A 386 13.52 1.86 -4.53
CA TYR A 386 14.51 0.98 -5.13
C TYR A 386 14.44 1.09 -6.66
N PRO A 387 14.81 2.24 -7.24
CA PRO A 387 14.75 2.42 -8.68
C PRO A 387 15.67 1.41 -9.38
N VAL A 388 15.30 1.02 -10.59
CA VAL A 388 16.15 0.25 -11.52
C VAL A 388 16.40 1.08 -12.76
N ASP A 389 17.55 0.91 -13.40
CA ASP A 389 17.99 1.67 -14.58
C ASP A 389 17.75 0.91 -15.90
N LYS A 390 17.30 -0.35 -15.81
CA LYS A 390 17.04 -1.24 -16.95
C LYS A 390 15.77 -2.04 -16.74
N TYR A 391 15.11 -2.34 -17.85
CA TYR A 391 14.00 -3.28 -17.93
C TYR A 391 14.51 -4.71 -18.00
N GLU A 392 13.68 -5.65 -17.57
CA GLU A 392 13.83 -7.08 -17.85
C GLU A 392 13.82 -7.31 -19.36
N PRO A 393 14.48 -8.36 -19.90
CA PRO A 393 14.62 -8.55 -21.35
C PRO A 393 13.30 -8.55 -22.13
N GLU A 394 12.28 -9.22 -21.59
CA GLU A 394 10.93 -9.29 -22.17
C GLU A 394 10.25 -7.91 -22.20
N ILE A 395 10.44 -7.13 -21.13
CA ILE A 395 9.91 -5.78 -20.99
C ILE A 395 10.67 -4.80 -21.89
N ALA A 396 11.99 -4.93 -21.98
CA ALA A 396 12.83 -4.12 -22.86
C ALA A 396 12.43 -4.30 -24.33
N ALA A 397 12.16 -5.54 -24.76
CA ALA A 397 11.67 -5.84 -26.10
C ALA A 397 10.29 -5.19 -26.34
N PHE A 398 9.37 -5.31 -25.38
CA PHE A 398 8.05 -4.67 -25.45
C PHE A 398 8.14 -3.14 -25.52
N VAL A 399 8.99 -2.52 -24.71
CA VAL A 399 9.18 -1.06 -24.71
C VAL A 399 9.83 -0.59 -26.01
N ALA A 400 10.76 -1.35 -26.57
CA ALA A 400 11.35 -1.03 -27.87
C ALA A 400 10.31 -1.04 -29.00
N GLU A 401 9.34 -1.97 -28.95
CA GLU A 401 8.29 -2.10 -29.97
C GLU A 401 7.13 -1.12 -29.77
N HIS A 402 6.69 -0.91 -28.53
CA HIS A 402 5.42 -0.23 -28.21
C HIS A 402 5.56 0.99 -27.29
N GLY A 403 6.73 1.22 -26.71
CA GLY A 403 6.95 2.26 -25.70
C GLY A 403 6.59 3.66 -26.20
N SER A 404 6.94 4.00 -27.44
CA SER A 404 6.58 5.31 -28.03
C SER A 404 5.06 5.51 -28.14
N ALA A 405 4.29 4.47 -28.45
CA ALA A 405 2.84 4.57 -28.59
C ALA A 405 2.13 4.71 -27.24
N LEU A 406 2.74 4.15 -26.19
CA LEU A 406 2.22 4.15 -24.82
C LEU A 406 2.82 5.26 -23.93
N GLY A 407 3.71 6.08 -24.49
CA GLY A 407 4.43 7.12 -23.74
C GLY A 407 5.33 6.57 -22.64
N ILE A 408 5.92 5.38 -22.84
CA ILE A 408 6.83 4.74 -21.89
C ILE A 408 8.27 5.05 -22.30
N ALA A 409 9.07 5.55 -21.36
CA ALA A 409 10.46 5.89 -21.61
C ALA A 409 11.30 4.65 -21.98
N ALA A 410 12.34 4.84 -22.81
CA ALA A 410 13.23 3.75 -23.21
C ALA A 410 14.05 3.15 -22.05
N LYS A 411 14.18 3.88 -20.94
CA LYS A 411 14.75 3.41 -19.68
C LYS A 411 13.79 3.72 -18.54
N PRO A 412 13.70 2.83 -17.52
CA PRO A 412 12.80 3.06 -16.39
C PRO A 412 13.24 4.24 -15.52
N ASN A 413 14.55 4.36 -15.23
CA ASN A 413 15.13 5.48 -14.46
C ASN A 413 16.59 5.75 -14.88
N GLY A 414 17.15 6.87 -14.42
CA GLY A 414 18.54 7.25 -14.68
C GLY A 414 19.61 6.74 -13.69
N HIS A 415 19.23 6.21 -12.51
CA HIS A 415 20.15 6.10 -11.36
C HIS A 415 20.08 4.79 -10.54
N GLY A 416 19.42 3.73 -11.05
CA GLY A 416 18.93 2.58 -10.27
C GLY A 416 19.91 1.89 -9.29
N THR A 417 20.87 1.10 -9.78
CA THR A 417 21.74 0.26 -8.93
C THR A 417 22.75 1.04 -8.08
N GLN A 418 23.08 2.25 -8.52
CA GLN A 418 24.03 3.12 -7.83
C GLN A 418 23.58 3.52 -6.41
N TRP A 419 22.27 3.59 -6.16
CA TRP A 419 21.73 4.02 -4.87
C TRP A 419 22.07 3.05 -3.73
N ASP A 420 22.01 1.75 -3.98
CA ASP A 420 22.28 0.73 -2.95
C ASP A 420 23.76 0.75 -2.52
N GLU A 421 24.67 0.87 -3.48
CA GLU A 421 26.11 0.95 -3.22
C GLU A 421 26.45 2.20 -2.39
N LEU A 422 25.83 3.34 -2.71
CA LEU A 422 26.02 4.59 -1.98
C LEU A 422 25.40 4.53 -0.57
N ALA A 423 24.22 3.92 -0.42
CA ALA A 423 23.58 3.71 0.88
C ALA A 423 24.44 2.80 1.78
N ALA A 424 24.93 1.68 1.24
CA ALA A 424 25.83 0.78 1.97
C ALA A 424 27.12 1.49 2.42
N LYS A 425 27.69 2.34 1.55
CA LYS A 425 28.86 3.16 1.89
C LYS A 425 28.55 4.17 3.00
N ALA A 426 27.44 4.92 2.90
CA ALA A 426 27.04 5.90 3.91
C ALA A 426 26.83 5.24 5.29
N ARG A 427 26.22 4.05 5.33
CA ARG A 427 26.03 3.24 6.54
C ARG A 427 27.35 2.75 7.14
N ALA A 428 28.36 2.46 6.32
CA ALA A 428 29.68 2.06 6.80
C ALA A 428 30.48 3.24 7.37
N GLU A 429 30.29 4.44 6.81
CA GLU A 429 30.93 5.67 7.26
C GLU A 429 30.37 6.16 8.60
N SER A 430 29.06 6.02 8.86
CA SER A 430 28.46 6.44 10.13
C SER A 430 28.80 5.56 11.34
N LYS A 431 29.38 4.37 11.11
CA LYS A 431 29.85 3.44 12.17
C LYS A 431 31.30 3.69 12.61
N ARG A 432 32.02 4.57 11.90
CA ARG A 432 33.39 4.98 12.24
C ARG A 432 33.34 6.25 13.07
#